data_AF-A0AAU1U193-F1
#
_entry.id   AF-A0AAU1U193-F1
#
_cell.length_a   1.000
_cell.length_b   1.000
_cell.length_c   1.000
_cell.angle_alpha   90.00
_cell.angle_beta   90.00
_cell.angle_gamma   90.00
#
_symmetry.space_group_name_H-M   'P 1'
#
loop_
_entity.id
_entity.type
_entity.pdbx_description
1 polymer ?
#
loop_
_entity_poly.entity_id
_entity_poly.type
_entity_poly.pdbx_seq_one_letter_code
_entity_poly.pdbx_strand_id
1 'polypeptide(L)' 'MLGTLGATEVAAGARMISGEVARHRPVLVNGIPGHMSWRPDGTPVFVIAFTVAEGRITGIHIVVDPAKLASIHLPAPS' A
#
# COMPACT_ATOMS: atom_id res chain seq x y z
N MET A 1 -21.05 -13.71 -15.99
CA MET A 1 -19.89 -14.47 -15.50
C MET A 1 -18.81 -13.45 -15.14
N LEU A 2 -18.84 -12.91 -13.91
CA LEU A 2 -17.75 -12.05 -13.42
C LEU A 2 -16.61 -13.00 -13.03
N GLY A 3 -15.60 -13.08 -13.90
CA GLY A 3 -14.46 -13.97 -13.71
C GLY A 3 -13.63 -13.56 -12.50
N THR A 4 -13.37 -14.53 -11.65
CA THR A 4 -12.49 -14.51 -10.48
C THR A 4 -11.01 -14.36 -10.91
N LEU A 5 -10.66 -13.35 -11.68
CA LEU A 5 -9.29 -12.80 -11.77
C LEU A 5 -9.01 -11.87 -10.55
N GLY A 6 -9.74 -12.07 -9.44
CA GLY A 6 -9.72 -11.15 -8.29
C GLY A 6 -8.64 -11.52 -7.28
N ALA A 7 -8.65 -12.76 -6.78
CA ALA A 7 -7.81 -13.13 -5.65
C ALA A 7 -6.34 -13.40 -6.03
N THR A 8 -6.09 -14.05 -7.17
CA THR A 8 -4.74 -14.45 -7.59
C THR A 8 -3.91 -13.25 -8.04
N GLU A 9 -4.47 -12.31 -8.79
CA GLU A 9 -3.77 -11.07 -9.16
C GLU A 9 -3.58 -10.13 -7.96
N VAL A 10 -4.54 -10.07 -7.04
CA VAL A 10 -4.35 -9.36 -5.76
C VAL A 10 -3.22 -9.98 -4.96
N ALA A 11 -3.14 -11.31 -4.88
CA ALA A 11 -2.08 -12.01 -4.16
C ALA A 11 -0.71 -11.88 -4.84
N ALA A 12 -0.65 -11.97 -6.17
CA ALA A 12 0.57 -11.77 -6.95
C ALA A 12 1.08 -10.32 -6.84
N GLY A 13 0.17 -9.35 -6.93
CA GLY A 13 0.44 -7.94 -6.65
C GLY A 13 1.01 -7.76 -5.25
N ALA A 14 0.29 -8.21 -4.21
CA ALA A 14 0.73 -8.12 -2.82
C ALA A 14 2.12 -8.74 -2.58
N ARG A 15 2.43 -9.86 -3.23
CA ARG A 15 3.73 -10.54 -3.11
C ARG A 15 4.86 -9.78 -3.83
N MET A 16 4.57 -9.11 -4.93
CA MET A 16 5.55 -8.30 -5.67
C MET A 16 5.97 -7.06 -4.86
N ILE A 17 5.04 -6.48 -4.11
CA ILE A 17 5.28 -5.30 -3.24
C ILE A 17 5.74 -5.64 -1.82
N SER A 18 5.66 -6.90 -1.39
CA SER A 18 6.22 -7.38 -0.12
C SER A 18 7.70 -7.77 -0.21
N GLY A 19 8.37 -7.45 -1.33
CA GLY A 19 9.77 -7.79 -1.55
C GLY A 19 10.72 -7.18 -0.51
N GLU A 20 11.81 -7.90 -0.26
CA GLU A 20 12.78 -7.76 0.84
C GLU A 20 13.53 -6.40 0.93
N VAL A 21 13.30 -5.48 -0.02
CA VAL A 21 14.06 -4.22 -0.14
C VAL A 21 13.19 -2.96 -0.07
N ALA A 22 11.88 -3.12 0.14
CA ALA A 22 10.99 -1.98 0.31
C ALA A 22 11.13 -1.42 1.74
N ARG A 23 11.49 -0.14 1.86
CA ARG A 23 11.40 0.56 3.14
C ARG A 23 9.94 0.81 3.45
N HIS A 24 9.46 0.44 4.63
CA HIS A 24 8.08 0.65 5.03
C HIS A 24 7.99 1.57 6.24
N ARG A 25 6.96 2.44 6.26
CA ARG A 25 6.67 3.29 7.40
C ARG A 25 5.17 3.28 7.70
N PRO A 26 4.76 3.14 8.98
CA PRO A 26 3.40 3.43 9.40
C PRO A 26 3.04 4.89 9.09
N VAL A 27 1.83 5.10 8.59
CA VAL A 27 1.30 6.43 8.23
C VAL A 27 -0.18 6.50 8.55
N LEU A 28 -0.71 7.73 8.65
CA LEU A 28 -2.14 7.98 8.62
C LEU A 28 -2.53 8.47 7.24
N VAL A 29 -3.39 7.72 6.55
CA VAL A 29 -3.93 8.08 5.24
C VAL A 29 -5.31 8.69 5.49
N ASN A 30 -5.41 10.01 5.41
CA ASN A 30 -6.65 10.73 5.75
C ASN A 30 -7.22 10.35 7.14
N GLY A 31 -6.33 10.12 8.12
CA GLY A 31 -6.70 9.68 9.47
C GLY A 31 -6.88 8.17 9.66
N ILE A 32 -6.83 7.37 8.58
CA ILE A 32 -6.94 5.91 8.63
C ILE A 32 -5.55 5.28 8.78
N PRO A 33 -5.37 4.30 9.69
CA PRO A 33 -4.10 3.57 9.82
C PRO A 33 -3.68 2.91 8.51
N GLY A 34 -2.41 3.11 8.15
CA GLY A 34 -1.85 2.59 6.92
C GLY A 34 -0.34 2.44 6.95
N HIS A 35 0.21 1.99 5.83
CA HIS A 35 1.65 1.93 5.59
C HIS A 35 1.97 2.54 4.22
N MET A 36 3.11 3.20 4.12
CA MET A 36 3.68 3.64 2.86
C MET A 36 5.01 2.94 2.64
N SER A 37 5.33 2.66 1.39
CA SER A 37 6.57 2.00 0.99
C SER A 37 7.34 2.77 -0.06
N TRP A 38 8.66 2.59 -0.03
CA TRP A 38 9.59 3.18 -0.98
C TRP A 38 10.61 2.16 -1.45
N ARG A 39 11.13 2.36 -2.66
CA ARG A 39 12.36 1.72 -3.13
C ARG A 39 13.58 2.30 -2.39
N PRO A 40 14.74 1.63 -2.46
CA PRO A 40 15.99 2.15 -1.88
C PRO A 40 16.39 3.54 -2.37
N ASP A 41 16.01 3.90 -3.60
CA ASP A 41 16.25 5.21 -4.20
C ASP A 41 15.29 6.31 -3.69
N GLY A 42 14.36 5.98 -2.80
CA GLY A 42 13.37 6.90 -2.26
C GLY A 42 12.11 7.05 -3.11
N THR A 43 11.97 6.30 -4.21
CA THR A 43 10.76 6.31 -5.04
C THR A 43 9.59 5.63 -4.33
N PRO A 44 8.45 6.30 -4.13
CA PRO A 44 7.24 5.66 -3.59
C PRO A 44 6.80 4.45 -4.43
N VAL A 45 6.40 3.36 -3.78
CA VAL A 45 5.92 2.15 -4.46
C VAL A 45 4.42 1.96 -4.28
N PHE A 46 3.93 2.07 -3.05
CA PHE A 46 2.50 2.06 -2.75
C PHE A 46 2.21 2.71 -1.40
N VAL A 47 0.94 3.05 -1.21
CA VAL A 47 0.36 3.30 0.11
C VAL A 47 -0.85 2.39 0.31
N ILE A 48 -0.95 1.80 1.50
CA ILE A 48 -2.05 0.92 1.91
C ILE A 48 -2.73 1.49 3.15
N ALA A 49 -4.06 1.47 3.19
CA ALA A 49 -4.87 1.86 4.34
C ALA A 49 -5.82 0.73 4.74
N PHE A 50 -6.01 0.55 6.05
CA PHE A 50 -6.85 -0.50 6.63
C PHE A 50 -8.07 0.11 7.29
N THR A 51 -9.26 -0.29 6.84
CA THR A 51 -10.48 -0.01 7.59
C THR A 51 -10.61 -1.08 8.66
N VAL A 52 -10.65 -0.66 9.93
CA VAL A 52 -10.80 -1.57 11.07
C VAL A 52 -12.12 -1.28 11.77
N ALA A 53 -12.96 -2.29 11.90
CA ALA A 53 -14.19 -2.26 12.67
C ALA A 53 -14.25 -3.50 13.57
N GLU A 54 -14.67 -3.32 14.83
CA GLU A 54 -14.80 -4.43 15.80
C GLU A 54 -13.52 -5.28 15.94
N GLY A 55 -12.35 -4.64 15.89
CA GLY A 55 -11.06 -5.32 16.00
C GLY A 55 -10.67 -6.16 14.78
N ARG A 56 -11.38 -6.03 13.64
CA ARG A 56 -11.12 -6.75 12.40
C ARG A 56 -10.88 -5.80 11.24
N ILE A 57 -9.98 -6.16 10.33
CA ILE A 57 -9.80 -5.45 9.06
C ILE A 57 -11.01 -5.79 8.17
N THR A 58 -11.84 -4.79 7.86
CA THR A 58 -13.04 -4.92 7.02
C THR A 58 -12.83 -4.38 5.61
N GLY A 59 -11.74 -3.64 5.40
CA GLY A 59 -11.41 -3.09 4.10
C GLY A 59 -9.91 -2.80 3.97
N ILE A 60 -9.41 -2.97 2.75
CA ILE A 60 -8.05 -2.63 2.37
C ILE A 60 -8.14 -1.74 1.14
N HIS A 61 -7.48 -0.59 1.19
CA HIS A 61 -7.34 0.30 0.04
C HIS A 61 -5.86 0.46 -0.29
N ILE A 62 -5.47 0.16 -1.53
CA ILE A 62 -4.08 0.25 -1.99
C ILE A 62 -4.03 1.22 -3.17
N VAL A 63 -3.11 2.17 -3.10
CA VAL A 63 -2.79 3.08 -4.21
C VAL A 63 -1.40 2.75 -4.72
N VAL A 64 -1.30 2.41 -6.01
CA VAL A 64 -0.04 2.11 -6.73
C VAL A 64 0.22 3.06 -7.90
N ASP A 65 -0.72 3.96 -8.19
CA ASP A 65 -0.62 4.94 -9.28
C ASP A 65 0.56 5.90 -9.02
N PRO A 66 1.60 5.91 -9.88
CA PRO A 66 2.79 6.72 -9.65
C PRO A 66 2.51 8.22 -9.55
N ALA A 67 1.53 8.74 -10.31
CA ALA A 67 1.21 10.16 -10.28
C ALA A 67 0.55 10.55 -8.94
N LYS A 68 -0.33 9.70 -8.43
CA LYS A 68 -0.93 9.89 -7.09
C LYS A 68 0.12 9.80 -5.99
N LEU A 69 1.03 8.83 -6.09
CA LEU A 69 2.09 8.66 -5.11
C LEU A 69 3.09 9.82 -5.12
N ALA A 70 3.43 10.36 -6.29
CA ALA A 70 4.31 11.53 -6.41
C ALA A 70 3.72 12.80 -5.77
N SER A 71 2.39 12.87 -5.61
CA SER A 71 1.73 13.99 -4.93
C SER A 71 1.80 13.92 -3.40
N ILE A 72 2.24 12.79 -2.83
CA ILE A 72 2.36 12.59 -1.39
C ILE A 72 3.69 13.18 -0.92
N HIS A 73 3.62 14.29 -0.19
CA HIS A 73 4.79 14.95 0.41
C HIS A 73 5.21 14.26 1.70
N LEU A 74 5.83 13.08 1.56
CA LEU A 74 6.28 12.28 2.68
C LEU A 74 7.67 11.70 2.41
N PRO A 75 8.71 12.12 3.16
CA PRO A 75 10.06 11.64 2.91
C PRO A 75 10.17 10.15 3.26
N ALA A 76 10.96 9.42 2.47
CA ALA A 76 11.33 8.05 2.79
C ALA A 76 12.02 8.01 4.17
N PRO A 77 11.77 6.98 4.99
CA PRO A 77 12.51 6.80 6.24
C PRO A 77 14.00 6.62 5.95
N SER A 78 14.84 7.20 6.82
CA SER A 78 16.31 7.17 6.76
C SER A 78 16.87 5.75 6.81
#